data_AF-A0A7L3GTA2-F1
#
_entry.id   AF-A0A7L3GTA2-F1
#
_cell.length_a   1.000
_cell.length_b   1.000
_cell.length_c   1.000
_cell.angle_alpha   90.00
_cell.angle_beta   90.00
_cell.angle_gamma   90.00
#
_symmetry.space_group_name_H-M   'P 1'
#
loop_
_entity.id
_entity.type
_entity.pdbx_description
1 polymer ?
#
loop_
_entity_poly.entity_id
_entity_poly.type
_entity_poly.pdbx_seq_one_letter_code
_entity_poly.pdbx_strand_id
1 'polypeptide(L)'
;SSEEYNKWKFYNSPNILEVLEEFPSAEVSTAFLLTQLPFLKPRYYSVSSSCDMTPREIHLTVAVVNYRTQDGQGPLHHGVCSTWLNTIALNETVPCFIRSANEFQLPEEPTKPCILIGPGTGIAPFRSFWQQRLYDLEEKGIKGGDMTLLFGCRQPDMDHIYKEETEEMKRKGVLTDIYTAYSRQPGQAK
;
A
#
# COMPACT_ATOMS: atom_id res chain seq x y z
N SER A 1 2.41 35.54 9.84
CA SER A 1 1.11 35.06 10.36
C SER A 1 0.98 33.54 10.15
N SER A 2 0.01 32.84 10.74
CA SER A 2 -0.21 31.40 10.48
C SER A 2 -0.49 31.08 9.01
N GLU A 3 -0.99 32.06 8.25
CA GLU A 3 -1.29 31.93 6.81
C GLU A 3 -0.02 31.87 5.97
N GLU A 4 0.95 32.75 6.22
CA GLU A 4 2.25 32.75 5.53
C GLU A 4 2.99 31.43 5.76
N TYR A 5 3.01 30.94 7.00
CA TYR A 5 3.60 29.65 7.34
C TYR A 5 2.93 28.50 6.58
N ASN A 6 1.59 28.44 6.58
CA ASN A 6 0.86 27.38 5.90
C ASN A 6 1.13 27.40 4.40
N LYS A 7 1.14 28.59 3.77
CA LYS A 7 1.46 28.73 2.36
C LYS A 7 2.86 28.20 2.05
N TRP A 8 3.88 28.62 2.81
CA TRP A 8 5.25 28.15 2.64
C TRP A 8 5.37 26.63 2.88
N LYS A 9 4.74 26.10 3.94
CA LYS A 9 4.77 24.67 4.29
C LYS A 9 4.17 23.80 3.20
N PHE A 10 2.96 24.11 2.71
CA PHE A 10 2.29 23.27 1.72
C PHE A 10 2.94 23.38 0.35
N TYR A 11 3.37 24.58 -0.04
CA TYR A 11 4.02 24.81 -1.32
C TYR A 11 5.40 24.13 -1.41
N ASN A 12 6.24 24.29 -0.38
CA ASN A 12 7.60 23.77 -0.38
C ASN A 12 7.70 22.34 0.15
N SER A 13 6.79 21.91 1.04
CA SER A 13 6.88 20.64 1.79
C SER A 13 8.29 20.32 2.32
N PRO A 14 8.99 21.26 2.97
CA PRO A 14 10.42 21.15 3.17
C PRO A 14 10.79 20.14 4.25
N ASN A 15 11.92 19.46 4.06
CA ASN A 15 12.58 18.69 5.10
C ASN A 15 13.55 19.57 5.92
N ILE A 16 14.04 19.10 7.07
CA ILE A 16 14.86 19.93 7.96
C ILE A 16 16.16 20.43 7.32
N LEU A 17 16.77 19.65 6.41
CA LEU A 17 17.97 20.07 5.70
C LEU A 17 17.64 21.26 4.77
N GLU A 18 16.56 21.17 4.00
CA GLU A 18 16.12 22.24 3.10
C GLU A 18 15.80 23.54 3.88
N VAL A 19 15.23 23.43 5.09
CA VAL A 19 15.00 24.60 5.94
C VAL A 19 16.33 25.26 6.36
N LEU A 20 17.33 24.49 6.74
CA LEU A 20 18.63 25.02 7.15
C LEU A 20 19.42 25.59 5.96
N GLU A 21 19.23 25.04 4.75
CA GLU A 21 19.79 25.57 3.51
C GLU A 21 19.11 26.88 3.07
N GLU A 22 17.79 27.00 3.24
CA GLU A 22 17.04 28.24 2.95
C GLU A 22 17.38 29.37 3.93
N PHE A 23 17.62 29.04 5.20
CA PHE A 23 17.95 29.99 6.27
C PHE A 23 19.37 29.75 6.84
N PRO A 24 20.44 30.06 6.08
CA PRO A 24 21.81 29.67 6.44
C PRO A 24 22.36 30.38 7.68
N SER A 25 21.73 31.48 8.14
CA SER A 25 22.08 32.14 9.39
C SER A 25 21.49 31.47 10.63
N ALA A 26 20.64 30.45 10.48
CA ALA A 26 20.06 29.72 11.59
C ALA A 26 21.09 28.79 12.24
N GLU A 27 21.58 29.15 13.42
CA GLU A 27 22.48 28.30 14.20
C GLU A 27 21.69 27.29 15.03
N VAL A 28 21.58 26.06 14.53
CA VAL A 28 20.87 24.96 15.22
C VAL A 28 21.86 23.94 15.76
N SER A 29 21.87 23.74 17.08
CA SER A 29 22.74 22.74 17.70
C SER A 29 22.25 21.31 17.50
N THR A 30 23.17 20.35 17.47
CA THR A 30 22.83 18.92 17.40
C THR A 30 21.94 18.47 18.56
N ALA A 31 22.18 18.99 19.77
CA ALA A 31 21.37 18.68 20.94
C ALA A 31 19.92 19.16 20.77
N PHE A 32 19.70 20.33 20.15
CA PHE A 32 18.36 20.79 19.83
C PHE A 32 17.68 19.85 18.84
N LEU A 33 18.33 19.48 17.73
CA LEU A 33 17.75 18.55 16.75
C LEU A 33 17.36 17.20 17.38
N LEU A 34 18.26 16.60 18.18
CA LEU A 34 18.01 15.31 18.81
C LEU A 34 16.87 15.33 19.84
N THR A 35 16.62 16.48 20.48
CA THR A 35 15.59 16.60 21.53
C THR A 35 14.25 17.08 21.00
N GLN A 36 14.22 17.81 19.88
CA GLN A 36 12.99 18.40 19.33
C GLN A 36 12.41 17.62 18.14
N LEU A 37 13.23 16.85 17.40
CA LEU A 37 12.70 16.05 16.30
C LEU A 37 11.85 14.88 16.83
N PRO A 38 10.70 14.61 16.21
CA PRO A 38 9.88 13.46 16.59
C PRO A 38 10.57 12.15 16.23
N PHE A 39 10.30 11.10 17.01
CA PHE A 39 10.72 9.74 16.64
C PHE A 39 10.17 9.33 15.26
N LEU A 40 11.00 8.60 14.51
CA LEU A 40 10.59 8.01 13.25
C LEU A 40 9.46 7.01 13.49
N LYS A 41 8.28 7.31 12.93
CA LYS A 41 7.10 6.46 13.06
C LYS A 41 7.14 5.28 12.06
N PRO A 42 6.74 4.06 12.47
CA PRO A 42 6.58 2.95 11.55
C PRO A 42 5.49 3.25 10.52
N ARG A 43 5.56 2.60 9.36
CA ARG A 43 4.50 2.63 8.33
C ARG A 43 3.76 1.30 8.34
N TYR A 44 2.44 1.38 8.27
CA TYR A 44 1.57 0.22 8.21
C TYR A 44 1.30 -0.16 6.76
N TYR A 45 1.37 -1.46 6.47
CA TYR A 45 1.02 -2.05 5.19
C TYR A 45 0.11 -3.24 5.44
N SER A 46 -0.90 -3.42 4.60
CA SER A 46 -1.76 -4.61 4.67
C SER A 46 -1.00 -5.83 4.16
N VAL A 47 -1.02 -6.90 4.95
CA VAL A 47 -0.44 -8.19 4.57
C VAL A 47 -1.19 -8.72 3.34
N SER A 48 -0.42 -9.04 2.30
CA SER A 48 -0.91 -9.49 1.00
C SER A 48 -0.68 -10.98 0.77
N SER A 49 -0.45 -11.76 1.83
CA SER A 49 -0.30 -13.22 1.81
C SER A 49 -1.13 -13.90 2.89
N SER A 50 -1.53 -15.15 2.64
CA SER A 50 -2.06 -16.06 3.67
C SER A 50 -0.91 -16.78 4.37
N CYS A 51 -0.98 -16.87 5.70
CA CYS A 51 0.02 -17.60 6.50
C CYS A 51 0.01 -19.11 6.21
N ASP A 52 -1.16 -19.66 5.89
CA ASP A 52 -1.30 -21.07 5.52
C ASP A 52 -0.71 -21.35 4.14
N MET A 53 -0.93 -20.45 3.18
CA MET A 53 -0.43 -20.58 1.80
C MET A 53 1.09 -20.35 1.70
N THR A 54 1.64 -19.39 2.46
CA THR A 54 3.06 -19.06 2.43
C THR A 54 3.64 -19.06 3.86
N PRO A 55 3.88 -20.25 4.44
CA PRO A 55 4.40 -20.36 5.79
C PRO A 55 5.74 -19.65 5.91
N ARG A 56 5.90 -18.82 6.95
CA ARG A 56 7.12 -18.02 7.25
C ARG A 56 7.39 -16.86 6.30
N GLU A 57 6.45 -16.50 5.43
CA GLU A 57 6.58 -15.35 4.53
C GLU A 57 5.50 -14.31 4.81
N ILE A 58 5.86 -13.03 4.63
CA ILE A 58 4.93 -11.90 4.67
C ILE A 58 5.08 -11.13 3.36
N HIS A 59 4.02 -11.08 2.57
CA HIS A 59 4.00 -10.30 1.34
C HIS A 59 3.35 -8.95 1.60
N LEU A 60 3.87 -7.90 0.97
CA LEU A 60 3.33 -6.55 1.01
C LEU A 60 3.11 -6.03 -0.41
N THR A 61 2.02 -5.29 -0.60
CA THR A 61 1.79 -4.51 -1.83
C THR A 61 2.06 -3.05 -1.52
N VAL A 62 3.15 -2.49 -2.05
CA VAL A 62 3.64 -1.17 -1.65
C VAL A 62 3.64 -0.21 -2.85
N ALA A 63 2.89 0.88 -2.75
CA ALA A 63 3.02 2.00 -3.68
C ALA A 63 4.28 2.81 -3.34
N VAL A 64 5.21 2.93 -4.28
CA VAL A 64 6.41 3.75 -4.11
C VAL A 64 6.03 5.23 -4.22
N VAL A 65 6.12 5.94 -3.10
CA VAL A 65 5.73 7.36 -3.04
C VAL A 65 6.91 8.23 -3.47
N ASN A 66 6.72 8.94 -4.58
CA ASN A 66 7.62 9.98 -5.08
C ASN A 66 6.76 11.17 -5.50
N TYR A 67 7.16 12.38 -5.12
CA TYR A 67 6.45 13.60 -5.51
C TYR A 67 7.43 14.76 -5.65
N ARG A 68 7.16 15.68 -6.56
CA ARG A 68 7.90 16.93 -6.66
C ARG A 68 7.19 18.01 -5.86
N THR A 69 7.95 18.80 -5.11
CA THR A 69 7.41 19.95 -4.39
C THR A 69 7.13 21.12 -5.36
N GLN A 70 6.60 22.24 -4.86
CA GLN A 70 6.36 23.46 -5.65
C GLN A 70 5.56 23.20 -6.94
N ASP A 71 4.41 22.53 -6.80
CA ASP A 71 3.50 22.19 -7.91
C ASP A 71 4.18 21.45 -9.08
N GLY A 72 5.19 20.63 -8.76
CA GLY A 72 5.90 19.83 -9.75
C GLY A 72 7.20 20.44 -10.28
N GLN A 73 7.53 21.67 -9.90
CA GLN A 73 8.75 22.37 -10.35
C GLN A 73 9.92 22.23 -9.37
N GLY A 74 9.65 21.83 -8.13
CA GLY A 74 10.64 21.72 -7.07
C GLY A 74 11.43 20.42 -7.08
N PRO A 75 12.30 20.24 -6.06
CA PRO A 75 13.03 19.00 -5.85
C PRO A 75 12.10 17.79 -5.73
N LEU A 76 12.64 16.63 -6.10
CA LEU A 76 11.96 15.35 -5.94
C LEU A 76 12.11 14.88 -4.48
N HIS A 77 10.98 14.65 -3.83
CA HIS A 77 10.91 14.10 -2.48
C HIS A 77 10.46 12.64 -2.52
N HIS A 78 11.03 11.86 -1.61
CA HIS A 78 10.88 10.42 -1.52
C HIS A 78 10.15 10.02 -0.24
N GLY A 79 9.14 9.15 -0.37
CA GLY A 79 8.48 8.57 0.79
C GLY A 79 9.39 7.61 1.53
N VAL A 80 9.86 8.01 2.71
CA VAL A 80 10.89 7.32 3.51
C VAL A 80 10.80 5.79 3.48
N CYS A 81 9.68 5.21 3.95
CA CYS A 81 9.58 3.75 4.08
C CYS A 81 9.36 3.05 2.72
N SER A 82 8.55 3.62 1.83
CA SER A 82 8.26 3.01 0.53
C SER A 82 9.47 2.99 -0.40
N THR A 83 10.29 4.04 -0.38
CA THR A 83 11.52 4.06 -1.18
C THR A 83 12.60 3.21 -0.55
N TRP A 84 12.70 3.18 0.79
CA TRP A 84 13.60 2.26 1.48
C TRP A 84 13.30 0.80 1.12
N LEU A 85 12.05 0.36 1.22
CA LEU A 85 11.61 -0.99 0.80
C LEU A 85 11.90 -1.28 -0.68
N ASN A 86 11.94 -0.26 -1.54
CA ASN A 86 12.26 -0.41 -2.96
C ASN A 86 13.78 -0.48 -3.24
N THR A 87 14.62 -0.18 -2.26
CA THR A 87 16.08 -0.10 -2.42
C THR A 87 16.88 -1.02 -1.50
N ILE A 88 16.24 -1.62 -0.48
CA ILE A 88 16.93 -2.56 0.41
C ILE A 88 17.49 -3.74 -0.37
N ALA A 89 18.67 -4.21 0.04
CA ALA A 89 19.27 -5.40 -0.54
C ALA A 89 18.55 -6.67 -0.06
N LEU A 90 18.65 -7.74 -0.86
CA LEU A 90 18.18 -9.06 -0.43
C LEU A 90 18.93 -9.48 0.84
N ASN A 91 18.21 -10.17 1.74
CA ASN A 91 18.69 -10.61 3.05
C ASN A 91 18.98 -9.50 4.08
N GLU A 92 18.58 -8.26 3.81
CA GLU A 92 18.61 -7.19 4.81
C GLU A 92 17.54 -7.41 5.90
N THR A 93 17.87 -7.01 7.13
CA THR A 93 16.93 -7.09 8.24
C THR A 93 15.88 -5.99 8.13
N VAL A 94 14.61 -6.38 8.16
CA VAL A 94 13.47 -5.45 8.18
C VAL A 94 12.82 -5.46 9.58
N PRO A 95 13.04 -4.43 10.42
CA PRO A 95 12.35 -4.34 11.70
C PRO A 95 10.86 -4.09 11.49
N CYS A 96 10.04 -5.07 11.88
CA CYS A 96 8.59 -4.99 11.75
C CYS A 96 7.87 -5.63 12.94
N PHE A 97 6.60 -5.33 13.07
CA PHE A 97 5.70 -5.97 14.02
C PHE A 97 4.33 -6.15 13.38
N ILE A 98 3.56 -7.15 13.86
CA ILE A 98 2.20 -7.38 13.40
C ILE A 98 1.23 -6.58 14.26
N ARG A 99 0.33 -5.85 13.61
CA ARG A 99 -0.82 -5.22 14.24
C ARG A 99 -2.08 -5.90 13.70
N SER A 100 -2.77 -6.66 14.55
CA SER A 100 -4.00 -7.35 14.16
C SER A 100 -5.11 -6.36 13.79
N ALA A 101 -5.78 -6.63 12.67
CA ALA A 101 -6.97 -5.90 12.22
C ALA A 101 -8.20 -6.79 12.42
N ASN A 102 -8.76 -6.79 13.64
CA ASN A 102 -9.89 -7.67 13.98
C ASN A 102 -11.17 -7.34 13.19
N GLU A 103 -11.29 -6.10 12.72
CA GLU A 103 -12.44 -5.63 11.94
C GLU A 103 -12.32 -5.91 10.43
N PHE A 104 -11.17 -6.45 9.98
CA PHE A 104 -10.91 -6.68 8.55
C PHE A 104 -10.37 -8.10 8.33
N GLN A 105 -11.24 -9.09 8.57
CA GLN A 105 -10.97 -10.51 8.40
C GLN A 105 -12.03 -11.15 7.50
N LEU A 106 -11.73 -12.34 6.99
CA LEU A 106 -12.75 -13.18 6.38
C LEU A 106 -13.84 -13.52 7.43
N PRO A 107 -15.11 -13.67 7.03
CA PRO A 107 -16.14 -14.12 7.95
C PRO A 107 -15.79 -15.48 8.57
N GLU A 108 -16.06 -15.65 9.86
CA GLU A 108 -15.86 -16.92 10.57
C GLU A 108 -16.62 -18.08 9.91
N GLU A 109 -17.81 -17.80 9.39
CA GLU A 109 -18.59 -18.75 8.61
C GLU A 109 -18.17 -18.70 7.13
N PRO A 110 -17.50 -19.73 6.59
CA PRO A 110 -16.88 -19.66 5.27
C PRO A 110 -17.90 -19.54 4.13
N THR A 111 -19.14 -19.97 4.31
CA THR A 111 -20.21 -19.95 3.32
C THR A 111 -20.79 -18.54 3.08
N LYS A 112 -20.47 -17.56 3.94
CA LYS A 112 -20.96 -16.18 3.76
C LYS A 112 -20.31 -15.53 2.53
N PRO A 113 -21.12 -14.90 1.65
CA PRO A 113 -20.59 -14.20 0.49
C PRO A 113 -19.80 -12.96 0.90
N CYS A 114 -18.79 -12.62 0.11
CA CYS A 114 -17.89 -11.48 0.32
C CYS A 114 -17.83 -10.59 -0.93
N ILE A 115 -17.93 -9.27 -0.74
CA ILE A 115 -17.69 -8.28 -1.79
C ILE A 115 -16.44 -7.49 -1.41
N LEU A 116 -15.40 -7.62 -2.23
CA LEU A 116 -14.07 -7.06 -2.00
C LEU A 116 -13.90 -5.83 -2.88
N ILE A 117 -13.80 -4.63 -2.29
CA ILE A 117 -13.69 -3.37 -3.03
C ILE A 117 -12.35 -2.70 -2.72
N GLY A 118 -11.44 -2.67 -3.68
CA GLY A 118 -10.06 -2.22 -3.45
C GLY A 118 -9.37 -1.70 -4.69
N PRO A 119 -9.41 -0.39 -4.97
CA PRO A 119 -8.66 0.19 -6.09
C PRO A 119 -7.16 0.29 -5.80
N GLY A 120 -6.33 0.08 -6.82
CA GLY A 120 -4.87 0.15 -6.73
C GLY A 120 -4.32 -0.74 -5.63
N THR A 121 -3.41 -0.21 -4.79
CA THR A 121 -2.86 -0.96 -3.65
C THR A 121 -3.89 -1.29 -2.56
N GLY A 122 -5.12 -0.79 -2.66
CA GLY A 122 -6.24 -1.24 -1.83
C GLY A 122 -6.58 -2.72 -2.02
N ILE A 123 -6.09 -3.36 -3.09
CA ILE A 123 -6.22 -4.81 -3.32
C ILE A 123 -5.38 -5.66 -2.36
N ALA A 124 -4.39 -5.07 -1.68
CA ALA A 124 -3.41 -5.76 -0.85
C ALA A 124 -3.99 -6.82 0.11
N PRO A 125 -4.93 -6.49 1.02
CA PRO A 125 -5.47 -7.50 1.93
C PRO A 125 -6.38 -8.51 1.23
N PHE A 126 -6.97 -8.17 0.08
CA PHE A 126 -7.79 -9.12 -0.66
C PHE A 126 -6.93 -10.24 -1.26
N ARG A 127 -5.66 -9.94 -1.55
CA ARG A 127 -4.71 -10.96 -1.95
C ARG A 127 -4.54 -12.05 -0.91
N SER A 128 -4.42 -11.69 0.38
CA SER A 128 -4.38 -12.71 1.43
C SER A 128 -5.71 -13.46 1.56
N PHE A 129 -6.84 -12.80 1.32
CA PHE A 129 -8.16 -13.42 1.40
C PHE A 129 -8.36 -14.49 0.32
N TRP A 130 -8.10 -14.20 -0.96
CA TRP A 130 -8.25 -15.22 -2.00
C TRP A 130 -7.20 -16.33 -1.87
N GLN A 131 -5.98 -16.03 -1.40
CA GLN A 131 -5.00 -17.06 -1.09
C GLN A 131 -5.47 -17.98 0.04
N GLN A 132 -6.07 -17.43 1.10
CA GLN A 132 -6.61 -18.25 2.19
C GLN A 132 -7.78 -19.11 1.72
N ARG A 133 -8.70 -18.54 0.93
CA ARG A 133 -9.81 -19.32 0.34
C ARG A 133 -9.33 -20.42 -0.58
N LEU A 134 -8.27 -20.17 -1.35
CA LEU A 134 -7.65 -21.19 -2.18
C LEU A 134 -7.08 -22.33 -1.33
N TYR A 135 -6.33 -22.00 -0.28
CA TYR A 135 -5.79 -23.00 0.64
C TYR A 135 -6.90 -23.81 1.31
N ASP A 136 -7.95 -23.14 1.81
CA ASP A 136 -9.09 -23.81 2.43
C ASP A 136 -9.81 -24.75 1.46
N LEU A 137 -9.89 -24.38 0.18
CA LEU A 137 -10.47 -25.23 -0.86
C LEU A 137 -9.58 -26.44 -1.18
N GLU A 138 -8.30 -26.21 -1.48
CA GLU A 138 -7.38 -27.26 -1.98
C GLU A 138 -6.93 -28.21 -0.88
N GLU A 139 -6.62 -27.70 0.32
CA GLU A 139 -6.03 -28.50 1.40
C GLU A 139 -7.06 -28.96 2.45
N LYS A 140 -8.13 -28.19 2.66
CA LYS A 140 -9.17 -28.53 3.66
C LYS A 140 -10.48 -29.01 3.02
N GLY A 141 -10.65 -28.91 1.71
CA GLY A 141 -11.89 -29.24 1.01
C GLY A 141 -13.07 -28.32 1.36
N ILE A 142 -12.80 -27.14 1.95
CA ILE A 142 -13.82 -26.20 2.39
C ILE A 142 -14.13 -25.24 1.23
N LYS A 143 -15.29 -25.44 0.60
CA LYS A 143 -15.79 -24.50 -0.40
C LYS A 143 -16.33 -23.24 0.26
N GLY A 144 -15.78 -22.09 -0.10
CA GLY A 144 -16.26 -20.79 0.35
C GLY A 144 -17.58 -20.35 -0.29
N GLY A 145 -18.24 -19.39 0.36
CA GLY A 145 -19.30 -18.60 -0.26
C GLY A 145 -18.75 -17.70 -1.36
N ASP A 146 -19.65 -17.13 -2.17
CA ASP A 146 -19.28 -16.32 -3.32
C ASP A 146 -18.36 -15.16 -2.93
N MET A 147 -17.28 -14.96 -3.69
CA MET A 147 -16.34 -13.87 -3.47
C MET A 147 -16.21 -13.06 -4.75
N THR A 148 -16.68 -11.81 -4.71
CA THR A 148 -16.62 -10.90 -5.86
C THR A 148 -15.60 -9.81 -5.62
N LEU A 149 -14.69 -9.60 -6.58
CA LEU A 149 -13.70 -8.52 -6.55
C LEU A 149 -14.16 -7.34 -7.42
N LEU A 150 -14.19 -6.14 -6.84
CA LEU A 150 -14.32 -4.87 -7.54
C LEU A 150 -12.98 -4.13 -7.43
N PHE A 151 -12.18 -4.27 -8.48
CA PHE A 151 -10.88 -3.64 -8.62
C PHE A 151 -10.96 -2.36 -9.44
N GLY A 152 -9.99 -1.46 -9.28
CA GLY A 152 -9.89 -0.27 -10.10
C GLY A 152 -8.45 0.21 -10.24
N CYS A 153 -8.07 0.63 -11.44
CA CYS A 153 -6.76 1.19 -11.72
C CYS A 153 -6.84 2.28 -12.81
N ARG A 154 -5.70 2.79 -13.28
CA ARG A 154 -5.66 3.85 -14.32
C ARG A 154 -5.85 3.25 -15.70
N GLN A 155 -5.06 2.24 -16.04
CA GLN A 155 -5.05 1.61 -17.35
C GLN A 155 -4.77 0.10 -17.26
N PRO A 156 -5.37 -0.72 -18.15
CA PRO A 156 -5.19 -2.16 -18.13
C PRO A 156 -3.73 -2.61 -18.27
N ASP A 157 -2.95 -1.90 -19.09
CA ASP A 157 -1.58 -2.32 -19.46
C ASP A 157 -0.49 -1.63 -18.61
N MET A 158 -0.88 -0.86 -17.59
CA MET A 158 0.06 -0.08 -16.76
C MET A 158 0.02 -0.49 -15.29
N ASP A 159 -1.16 -0.46 -14.66
CA ASP A 159 -1.30 -0.59 -13.21
C ASP A 159 -2.39 -1.58 -12.79
N HIS A 160 -2.74 -2.51 -13.68
CA HIS A 160 -3.58 -3.67 -13.35
C HIS A 160 -2.76 -4.75 -12.63
N ILE A 161 -2.37 -4.46 -11.39
CA ILE A 161 -1.62 -5.38 -10.53
C ILE A 161 -2.43 -6.65 -10.21
N TYR A 162 -1.74 -7.79 -10.13
CA TYR A 162 -2.32 -9.11 -9.84
C TYR A 162 -3.38 -9.61 -10.84
N LYS A 163 -3.42 -9.07 -12.06
CA LYS A 163 -4.40 -9.47 -13.08
C LYS A 163 -4.41 -10.98 -13.30
N GLU A 164 -3.26 -11.57 -13.60
CA GLU A 164 -3.14 -13.00 -13.88
C GLU A 164 -3.50 -13.86 -12.65
N GLU A 165 -3.12 -13.40 -11.46
CA GLU A 165 -3.45 -14.10 -10.20
C GLU A 165 -4.96 -14.10 -9.96
N THR A 166 -5.63 -12.96 -10.14
CA THR A 166 -7.09 -12.86 -9.97
C THR A 166 -7.84 -13.67 -11.03
N GLU A 167 -7.39 -13.65 -12.29
CA GLU A 167 -7.95 -14.49 -13.36
C GLU A 167 -7.83 -15.98 -13.03
N GLU A 168 -6.69 -16.40 -12.47
CA GLU A 168 -6.51 -17.77 -12.00
C GLU A 168 -7.44 -18.10 -10.84
N MET A 169 -7.61 -17.20 -9.87
CA MET A 169 -8.57 -17.42 -8.78
C MET A 169 -10.01 -17.55 -9.30
N LYS A 170 -10.36 -16.85 -10.38
CA LYS A 170 -11.65 -17.03 -11.06
C LYS A 170 -11.77 -18.41 -11.71
N ARG A 171 -10.73 -18.86 -12.42
CA ARG A 171 -10.72 -20.22 -13.02
C ARG A 171 -10.84 -21.32 -11.98
N LYS A 172 -10.19 -21.16 -10.82
CA LYS A 172 -10.27 -22.12 -9.70
C LYS A 172 -11.57 -22.02 -8.89
N GLY A 173 -12.46 -21.09 -9.21
CA GLY A 173 -13.73 -20.90 -8.50
C GLY A 173 -13.58 -20.31 -7.10
N VAL A 174 -12.44 -19.68 -6.80
CA VAL A 174 -12.22 -18.92 -5.55
C VAL A 174 -12.87 -17.54 -5.64
N LEU A 175 -12.66 -16.85 -6.76
CA LEU A 175 -13.40 -15.63 -7.09
C LEU A 175 -14.56 -15.99 -8.00
N THR A 176 -15.78 -15.67 -7.59
CA THR A 176 -16.99 -15.87 -8.42
C THR A 176 -16.97 -14.90 -9.58
N ASP A 177 -16.73 -13.62 -9.29
CA ASP A 177 -16.67 -12.55 -10.28
C ASP A 177 -15.59 -11.51 -10.01
N ILE A 178 -15.15 -10.87 -11.08
CA ILE A 178 -14.14 -9.82 -11.08
C ILE A 178 -14.66 -8.69 -11.96
N TYR A 179 -14.77 -7.51 -11.38
CA TYR A 179 -15.10 -6.27 -12.06
C TYR A 179 -13.91 -5.32 -11.95
N THR A 180 -13.53 -4.71 -13.06
CA THR A 180 -12.42 -3.75 -13.09
C THR A 180 -12.86 -2.43 -13.70
N ALA A 181 -12.63 -1.33 -12.99
CA ALA A 181 -12.83 0.03 -13.49
C ALA A 181 -11.49 0.68 -13.89
N TYR A 182 -11.44 1.26 -15.10
CA TYR A 182 -10.26 1.98 -15.59
C TYR A 182 -10.52 3.48 -15.64
N SER A 183 -9.78 4.26 -14.85
CA SER A 183 -10.02 5.71 -14.71
C SER A 183 -9.36 6.57 -15.80
N ARG A 184 -8.43 6.02 -16.58
CA ARG A 184 -7.63 6.75 -17.59
C ARG A 184 -7.41 5.92 -18.88
N GLN A 185 -8.32 5.01 -19.19
CA GLN A 185 -8.25 4.24 -20.44
C GLN A 185 -8.55 5.15 -21.65
N PRO A 186 -7.65 5.25 -22.64
CA PRO A 186 -7.91 6.02 -23.85
C PRO A 186 -9.16 5.51 -24.58
N GLY A 187 -10.00 6.42 -25.07
CA GLY A 187 -11.18 6.09 -25.86
C GLY A 187 -12.40 5.59 -25.07
N GLN A 188 -12.34 5.53 -23.73
CA GLN A 188 -13.52 5.32 -22.88
C GLN A 188 -14.03 6.65 -22.32
N ALA A 189 -15.36 6.80 -22.31
CA ALA A 189 -15.99 7.90 -21.59
C ALA A 189 -15.73 7.74 -20.07
N LYS A 190 -15.52 8.89 -19.39
CA LYS A 190 -15.36 8.95 -17.95
C LYS A 190 -16.67 8.73 -17.23
#